data_AF-A0A955GGW2-F1
#
_entry.id   AF-A0A955GGW2-F1
#
_cell.length_a   1.000
_cell.length_b   1.000
_cell.length_c   1.000
_cell.angle_alpha   90.00
_cell.angle_beta   90.00
_cell.angle_gamma   90.00
#
_symmetry.space_group_name_H-M   'P 1'
#
loop_
_entity.id
_entity.type
_entity.pdbx_description
1 polymer ?
#
loop_
_entity_poly.entity_id
_entity_poly.type
_entity_poly.pdbx_seq_one_letter_code
_entity_poly.pdbx_strand_id
1 'polypeptide(L)'
;MLGKILLWNIYEISSPSASLNGVMLRGRVRKLGLEKGFNVLVENTEDVENGVRFAVLNENDKELIISYLKTIIDNVVVRKVLEDCPNPVLSKLKVNAESRYTL
;
A
#
# COMPACT_ATOMS: atom_id res chain seq x y z
N MET A 1 -18.49 -11.97 -19.92
CA MET A 1 -18.06 -12.40 -18.56
C MET A 1 -17.96 -11.13 -17.72
N LEU A 2 -18.82 -10.94 -16.72
CA LEU A 2 -18.57 -9.90 -15.72
C LEU A 2 -17.33 -10.33 -14.95
N GLY A 3 -16.23 -9.58 -15.06
CA GLY A 3 -15.02 -9.85 -14.30
C GLY A 3 -15.29 -9.74 -12.81
N LYS A 4 -14.74 -10.66 -12.02
CA LYS A 4 -14.81 -10.60 -10.55
C LYS A 4 -14.12 -9.32 -10.08
N ILE A 5 -14.75 -8.59 -9.15
CA ILE A 5 -14.14 -7.42 -8.51
C ILE A 5 -12.88 -7.87 -7.75
N LEU A 6 -11.78 -7.18 -7.99
CA LEU A 6 -10.51 -7.41 -7.31
C LEU A 6 -10.56 -6.80 -5.91
N LEU A 7 -10.11 -7.57 -4.91
CA LEU A 7 -10.08 -7.17 -3.51
C LEU A 7 -8.64 -6.94 -3.08
N TRP A 8 -8.41 -5.85 -2.37
CA TRP A 8 -7.08 -5.37 -2.03
C TRP A 8 -6.90 -5.25 -0.52
N ASN A 9 -5.74 -5.70 -0.06
CA ASN A 9 -5.29 -5.47 1.31
C ASN A 9 -4.36 -4.26 1.34
N ILE A 10 -4.69 -3.25 2.15
CA ILE A 10 -3.91 -2.02 2.28
C ILE A 10 -3.04 -2.09 3.53
N TYR A 11 -1.78 -1.68 3.37
CA TYR A 11 -0.78 -1.63 4.42
C TYR A 11 -0.17 -0.23 4.48
N GLU A 12 0.05 0.27 5.68
CA GLU A 12 0.74 1.52 5.95
C GLU A 12 2.16 1.26 6.44
N ILE A 13 3.10 1.96 5.82
CA ILE A 13 4.52 1.96 6.14
C ILE A 13 4.79 3.21 7.00
N SER A 14 5.45 3.00 8.12
CA SER A 14 5.96 4.06 9.00
C SER A 14 7.39 3.74 9.42
N SER A 15 8.18 4.77 9.74
CA SER A 15 9.48 4.63 10.39
C SER A 15 9.67 5.80 11.35
N PRO A 16 10.14 5.55 12.60
CA PRO A 16 10.42 6.63 13.54
C PRO A 16 11.68 7.43 13.16
N SER A 17 12.53 6.90 12.29
CA SER A 17 13.87 7.44 12.03
C SER A 17 14.15 7.75 10.55
N ALA A 18 13.31 7.29 9.62
CA ALA A 18 13.55 7.45 8.18
C ALA A 18 12.47 8.29 7.49
N SER A 19 12.90 9.13 6.54
CA SER A 19 11.98 9.78 5.59
C SER A 19 11.49 8.74 4.58
N LEU A 20 10.18 8.56 4.47
CA LEU A 20 9.54 7.68 3.49
C LEU A 20 9.14 8.45 2.23
N ASN A 21 8.93 9.76 2.37
CA ASN A 21 8.60 10.67 1.27
C ASN A 21 9.91 11.26 0.69
N GLY A 22 9.89 11.60 -0.60
CA GLY A 22 11.07 12.18 -1.29
C GLY A 22 12.21 11.22 -1.60
N VAL A 23 12.17 9.96 -1.11
CA VAL A 23 13.27 8.97 -1.26
C VAL A 23 13.01 7.90 -2.33
N MET A 24 12.08 8.17 -3.26
CA MET A 24 11.67 7.25 -4.33
C MET A 24 11.09 5.89 -3.85
N LEU A 25 10.62 5.79 -2.60
CA LEU A 25 10.10 4.53 -2.04
C LEU A 25 8.97 3.92 -2.88
N ARG A 26 8.00 4.75 -3.32
CA ARG A 26 6.92 4.32 -4.22
C ARG A 26 7.43 3.67 -5.49
N GLY A 27 8.44 4.27 -6.13
CA GLY A 27 9.06 3.74 -7.34
C GLY A 27 9.74 2.39 -7.11
N ARG A 28 10.43 2.25 -5.97
CA ARG A 28 11.10 1.00 -5.57
C ARG A 28 10.11 -0.14 -5.32
N VAL A 29 9.02 0.11 -4.58
CA VAL A 29 7.97 -0.88 -4.32
C VAL A 29 7.29 -1.30 -5.63
N ARG A 30 6.96 -0.34 -6.51
CA ARG A 30 6.37 -0.65 -7.82
C ARG A 30 7.32 -1.50 -8.68
N LYS A 31 8.62 -1.19 -8.68
CA LYS A 31 9.62 -1.96 -9.41
C LYS A 31 9.70 -3.41 -8.91
N LEU A 32 9.66 -3.61 -7.59
CA LEU A 32 9.61 -4.95 -6.99
C LEU A 32 8.40 -5.76 -7.50
N GLY A 33 7.21 -5.14 -7.54
CA GLY A 33 6.00 -5.78 -8.07
C GLY A 33 6.18 -6.28 -9.51
N LEU A 34 6.76 -5.44 -10.38
CA LEU A 34 7.07 -5.81 -11.76
C LEU A 34 8.10 -6.95 -11.85
N GLU A 35 9.18 -6.88 -11.07
CA GLU A 35 10.24 -7.91 -11.05
C GLU A 35 9.76 -9.26 -10.52
N LYS A 36 8.77 -9.27 -9.62
CA LYS A 36 8.22 -10.48 -9.01
C LYS A 36 6.90 -10.95 -9.61
N GLY A 37 6.37 -10.23 -10.60
CA GLY A 37 5.17 -10.62 -11.35
C GLY A 37 3.87 -10.50 -10.56
N PHE A 38 3.72 -9.49 -9.70
CA PHE A 38 2.48 -9.24 -8.96
C PHE A 38 2.04 -7.77 -9.02
N ASN A 39 0.74 -7.54 -8.85
CA ASN A 39 0.17 -6.20 -8.86
C ASN A 39 0.34 -5.53 -7.50
N VAL A 40 0.80 -4.28 -7.52
CA VAL A 40 0.93 -3.46 -6.33
C VAL A 40 0.51 -2.03 -6.63
N LEU A 41 -0.29 -1.47 -5.73
CA LEU A 41 -0.59 -0.05 -5.69
C LEU A 41 0.26 0.58 -4.58
N VAL A 42 0.74 1.80 -4.78
CA VAL A 42 1.55 2.48 -3.77
C VAL A 42 1.43 4.01 -3.89
N GLU A 43 1.07 4.66 -2.79
CA GLU A 43 0.84 6.11 -2.74
C GLU A 43 1.44 6.70 -1.46
N ASN A 44 1.73 8.00 -1.51
CA ASN A 44 2.03 8.76 -0.31
C ASN A 44 0.70 9.01 0.40
N THR A 45 0.70 9.03 1.72
CA THR A 45 -0.46 9.46 2.49
C THR A 45 -0.61 10.98 2.41
N GLU A 46 -1.86 11.44 2.39
CA GLU A 46 -2.24 12.85 2.56
C GLU A 46 -2.73 13.12 3.99
N ASP A 47 -3.15 12.08 4.71
CA ASP A 47 -3.73 12.14 6.05
C ASP A 47 -2.78 11.73 7.18
N VAL A 48 -1.60 11.20 6.82
CA VAL A 48 -0.53 10.83 7.76
C VAL A 48 0.76 11.50 7.30
N GLU A 49 1.48 12.15 8.22
CA GLU A 49 2.76 12.76 7.92
C GLU A 49 3.83 11.69 7.68
N ASN A 50 4.67 11.88 6.66
CA ASN A 50 5.74 10.94 6.28
C ASN A 50 5.26 9.48 6.10
N GLY A 51 4.01 9.28 5.68
CA GLY A 51 3.42 7.97 5.46
C GLY A 51 3.44 7.56 3.99
N VAL A 52 3.60 6.25 3.78
CA VAL A 52 3.40 5.60 2.48
C VAL A 52 2.49 4.41 2.70
N ARG A 53 1.52 4.23 1.82
CA ARG A 53 0.68 3.02 1.81
C ARG A 53 0.92 2.24 0.55
N PHE A 54 0.90 0.92 0.68
CA PHE A 54 0.85 0.02 -0.47
C PHE A 54 -0.36 -0.90 -0.34
N ALA A 55 -0.85 -1.39 -1.47
CA ALA A 55 -1.87 -2.43 -1.51
C ALA A 55 -1.47 -3.55 -2.46
N VAL A 56 -1.79 -4.77 -2.05
CA VAL A 56 -1.65 -5.99 -2.85
C VAL A 56 -3.02 -6.67 -2.95
N LEU A 57 -3.23 -7.43 -4.01
CA LEU A 57 -4.42 -8.26 -4.12
C LEU A 57 -4.48 -9.26 -2.96
N ASN A 58 -5.68 -9.62 -2.51
CA ASN A 58 -5.84 -10.43 -1.32
C ASN A 58 -5.24 -11.85 -1.45
N GLU A 59 -5.12 -12.36 -2.68
CA GLU A 59 -4.41 -13.60 -3.00
C GLU A 59 -2.89 -13.46 -3.07
N ASN A 60 -2.33 -12.25 -3.04
CA ASN A 60 -0.89 -12.02 -3.16
C ASN A 60 -0.19 -11.95 -1.81
N ASP A 61 1.06 -12.41 -1.78
CA ASP A 61 1.87 -12.42 -0.58
C ASP A 61 2.51 -11.04 -0.30
N LYS A 62 2.03 -10.40 0.75
CA LYS A 62 2.58 -9.14 1.29
C LYS A 62 4.02 -9.28 1.80
N GLU A 63 4.44 -10.47 2.21
CA GLU A 63 5.73 -10.68 2.88
C GLU A 63 6.91 -10.35 1.98
N LEU A 64 6.73 -10.42 0.66
CA LEU A 64 7.74 -9.97 -0.32
C LEU A 64 8.05 -8.48 -0.17
N ILE A 65 7.02 -7.64 -0.04
CA ILE A 65 7.19 -6.19 0.16
C ILE A 65 7.76 -5.93 1.54
N ILE A 66 7.22 -6.56 2.59
CA ILE A 66 7.68 -6.34 3.97
C ILE A 66 9.15 -6.71 4.12
N SER A 67 9.56 -7.84 3.57
CA SER A 67 10.95 -8.30 3.59
C SER A 67 11.85 -7.33 2.83
N TYR A 68 11.43 -6.86 1.66
CA TYR A 68 12.17 -5.85 0.91
C TYR A 68 12.31 -4.53 1.67
N LEU A 69 11.23 -4.02 2.28
CA LEU A 69 11.27 -2.77 3.04
C LEU A 69 12.26 -2.83 4.19
N LYS A 70 12.34 -3.97 4.88
CA LYS A 70 13.30 -4.21 5.97
C LYS A 70 14.77 -4.18 5.51
N THR A 71 15.07 -4.38 4.22
CA THR A 71 16.44 -4.29 3.71
C THR A 71 16.86 -2.88 3.30
N ILE A 72 15.90 -1.96 3.11
CA ILE A 72 16.16 -0.61 2.59
C ILE A 72 15.78 0.51 3.57
N ILE A 73 15.04 0.21 4.64
CA ILE A 73 14.58 1.19 5.64
C ILE A 73 14.81 0.63 7.04
N ASP A 74 15.59 1.35 7.83
CA ASP A 74 15.79 1.05 9.24
C ASP A 74 14.52 1.28 10.06
N ASN A 75 14.27 0.37 11.01
CA ASN A 75 13.13 0.41 11.93
C ASN A 75 11.76 0.55 11.23
N VAL A 76 11.61 -0.03 10.04
CA VAL A 76 10.34 0.01 9.32
C VAL A 76 9.25 -0.76 10.06
N VAL A 77 8.08 -0.14 10.19
CA VAL A 77 6.87 -0.73 10.74
C VAL A 77 5.81 -0.76 9.64
N VAL A 78 5.27 -1.94 9.39
CA VAL A 78 4.20 -2.15 8.41
C VAL A 78 2.96 -2.65 9.13
N ARG A 79 1.83 -1.96 8.96
CA ARG A 79 0.54 -2.33 9.59
C ARG A 79 -0.53 -2.49 8.53
N LYS A 80 -1.35 -3.53 8.63
CA LYS A 80 -2.55 -3.66 7.81
C LYS A 80 -3.58 -2.63 8.30
N VAL A 81 -4.12 -1.83 7.39
CA VAL A 81 -5.03 -0.73 7.71
C VAL A 81 -6.41 -0.92 7.08
N LEU A 82 -6.51 -1.72 6.02
CA LEU A 82 -7.78 -2.10 5.43
C LEU A 82 -7.65 -3.48 4.75
N GLU A 83 -8.70 -4.28 4.85
CA GLU A 83 -8.78 -5.63 4.29
C GLU A 83 -9.90 -5.70 3.25
N ASP A 84 -9.67 -6.51 2.21
CA ASP A 84 -10.66 -6.83 1.16
C ASP A 84 -11.36 -5.60 0.56
N CYS A 85 -10.58 -4.54 0.31
CA CYS A 85 -11.11 -3.29 -0.23
C CYS A 85 -11.21 -3.37 -1.77
N PRO A 86 -12.41 -3.17 -2.35
CA PRO A 86 -12.54 -3.01 -3.80
C PRO A 86 -12.13 -1.59 -4.22
N ASN A 87 -11.41 -1.48 -5.35
CA ASN A 87 -11.02 -0.20 -5.96
C ASN A 87 -10.41 0.82 -4.96
N PRO A 88 -9.34 0.46 -4.23
CA PRO A 88 -8.85 1.28 -3.12
C PRO A 88 -8.20 2.59 -3.59
N VAL A 89 -8.41 3.65 -2.82
CA VAL A 89 -7.62 4.89 -2.83
C VAL A 89 -6.72 4.88 -1.59
N LEU A 90 -5.41 4.99 -1.78
CA LEU A 90 -4.45 4.78 -0.69
C LEU A 90 -4.11 6.10 0.02
N SER A 91 -4.13 7.23 -0.69
CA SER A 91 -3.70 8.53 -0.13
C SER A 91 -4.52 8.97 1.07
N LYS A 92 -5.78 8.51 1.20
CA LYS A 92 -6.69 8.89 2.28
C LYS A 92 -7.70 7.79 2.62
N LEU A 93 -7.45 6.96 3.64
CA LEU A 93 -8.26 5.76 3.91
C LEU A 93 -9.76 6.03 4.06
N LYS A 94 -10.13 7.19 4.61
CA LYS A 94 -11.53 7.55 4.81
C LYS A 94 -12.34 7.52 3.52
N VAL A 95 -11.73 7.74 2.36
CA VAL A 95 -12.43 7.75 1.06
C VAL A 95 -12.80 6.37 0.56
N ASN A 96 -12.29 5.29 1.18
CA ASN A 96 -12.69 3.93 0.84
C ASN A 96 -14.02 3.51 1.50
N ALA A 97 -14.60 4.35 2.35
CA ALA A 97 -15.90 4.07 2.97
C ALA A 97 -17.02 4.46 1.99
N GLU A 98 -17.71 3.44 1.46
CA GLU A 98 -18.81 3.59 0.49
C GLU A 98 -19.89 4.55 0.98
N SER A 99 -20.24 4.50 2.28
CA SER A 99 -21.26 5.34 2.91
C SER A 99 -21.00 6.84 2.83
N ARG A 100 -19.82 7.27 2.38
CA ARG A 100 -19.47 8.69 2.17
C ARG A 100 -19.96 9.25 0.84
N TYR A 101 -20.44 8.39 -0.06
CA TYR A 101 -20.86 8.78 -1.39
C TYR A 101 -22.36 8.53 -1.54
N THR A 102 -23.09 9.58 -1.89
CA THR A 102 -24.41 9.48 -2.51
C THR A 102 -24.19 9.71 -4.00
N LEU A 103 -24.30 8.63 -4.79
CA LEU A 103 -24.20 8.69 -6.24
C LEU A 103 -25.52 9.14 -6.86
#